data_AF-A0A0Q4S6L0-F1
#
_entry.id   AF-A0A0Q4S6L0-F1
#
_cell.length_a   1.000
_cell.length_b   1.000
_cell.length_c   1.000
_cell.angle_alpha   90.00
_cell.angle_beta   90.00
_cell.angle_gamma   90.00
#
_symmetry.space_group_name_H-M   'P 1'
#
loop_
_entity.id
_entity.type
_entity.pdbx_description
1 polymer ?
#
loop_
_entity_poly.entity_id
_entity_poly.type
_entity_poly.pdbx_seq_one_letter_code
_entity_poly.pdbx_strand_id
1 'polypeptide(L)'
;MSYVLHLWRHPVPVSSEDAQAMLRDLRQQLSFSPDAAAGQLLEAIASALPPDGEPDDYWTEIPEPDPFALVQSLSPSVAELEVVLPVIEKTAIALGWVVFDPQSGQVHTPSGQVIGPAGAGPAVADVPVSPDLDVSPSARSRWVQQSLEPLFAQRGWRKLRGETWFQKKLPVGEALVYSKMVRDTLHHGVWIRLAMPSHLQHALNMDGGPDFTVSLQHFAQTHRLPFTYLEPPPLFKQRAGGVTYELPMGSADSAATRRDELAALYDGPVLDWLDQLHTLQDLDRWANRVPDEECPFVGLRQRSAYRLLNHHPDLLVAAAVNAPDFEQRALERYALYEADAFGQGLLPPLRKLLAACGLHFAR
;
A
#
# COMPACT_ATOMS: atom_id res chain seq x y z
N MET A 1 -11.28 6.35 -26.40
CA MET A 1 -11.50 7.59 -25.61
C MET A 1 -10.16 8.29 -25.55
N SER A 2 -10.11 9.60 -25.81
CA SER A 2 -8.87 10.37 -25.67
C SER A 2 -8.58 10.60 -24.18
N TYR A 3 -7.33 10.38 -23.77
CA TYR A 3 -6.86 10.72 -22.43
C TYR A 3 -6.37 12.17 -22.46
N VAL A 4 -6.76 12.96 -21.47
CA VAL A 4 -6.54 14.42 -21.44
C VAL A 4 -6.20 14.85 -20.03
N LEU A 5 -5.07 15.52 -19.87
CA LEU A 5 -4.65 16.16 -18.63
C LEU A 5 -4.90 17.67 -18.70
N HIS A 6 -5.20 18.27 -17.56
CA HIS A 6 -5.39 19.72 -17.43
C HIS A 6 -4.36 20.31 -16.48
N LEU A 7 -3.62 21.30 -16.96
CA LEU A 7 -2.54 21.94 -16.23
C LEU A 7 -2.80 23.43 -16.09
N TRP A 8 -2.62 23.97 -14.89
CA TRP A 8 -2.71 25.41 -14.63
C TRP A 8 -1.79 25.80 -13.47
N ARG A 9 -1.56 27.10 -13.28
CA ARG A 9 -0.62 27.59 -12.25
C ARG A 9 -1.28 27.94 -10.92
N HIS A 10 -2.47 28.55 -10.99
CA HIS A 10 -3.21 28.99 -9.81
C HIS A 10 -4.70 29.11 -10.16
N PRO A 11 -5.64 28.89 -9.21
CA PRO A 11 -5.43 28.45 -7.81
C PRO A 11 -5.04 26.99 -7.64
N VAL A 12 -4.34 26.65 -6.55
CA VAL A 12 -4.03 25.25 -6.20
C VAL A 12 -5.25 24.63 -5.52
N PRO A 13 -5.81 23.52 -6.04
CA PRO A 13 -6.99 22.89 -5.46
C PRO A 13 -6.66 22.15 -4.17
N VAL A 14 -7.64 22.08 -3.27
CA VAL A 14 -7.51 21.35 -1.99
C VAL A 14 -8.15 19.95 -2.02
N SER A 15 -8.89 19.64 -3.08
CA SER A 15 -9.51 18.33 -3.32
C SER A 15 -9.66 18.06 -4.82
N SER A 16 -9.93 16.81 -5.20
CA SER A 16 -10.26 16.45 -6.59
C SER A 16 -11.57 17.12 -7.08
N GLU A 17 -12.57 17.23 -6.20
CA GLU A 17 -13.83 17.93 -6.51
C GLU A 17 -13.61 19.44 -6.72
N ASP A 18 -12.74 20.03 -5.91
CA ASP A 18 -12.33 21.43 -6.02
C ASP A 18 -11.54 21.66 -7.32
N ALA A 19 -10.63 20.75 -7.69
CA ALA A 19 -9.94 20.78 -8.98
C ALA A 19 -10.93 20.72 -10.16
N GLN A 20 -11.96 19.89 -10.08
CA GLN A 20 -13.01 19.81 -11.11
C GLN A 20 -13.87 21.08 -11.16
N ALA A 21 -14.11 21.76 -10.04
CA ALA A 21 -14.78 23.06 -10.00
C ALA A 21 -13.89 24.17 -10.59
N MET A 22 -12.64 24.26 -10.14
CA MET A 22 -11.64 25.21 -10.63
C MET A 22 -11.40 25.08 -12.13
N LEU A 23 -11.29 23.86 -12.65
CA LEU A 23 -11.16 23.61 -14.08
C LEU A 23 -12.33 24.21 -14.88
N ARG A 24 -13.56 24.08 -14.37
CA ARG A 24 -14.75 24.67 -15.01
C ARG A 24 -14.70 26.19 -15.00
N ASP A 25 -14.32 26.78 -13.87
CA ASP A 25 -14.25 28.23 -13.71
C ASP A 25 -13.13 28.85 -14.55
N LEU A 26 -11.94 28.26 -14.55
CA LEU A 26 -10.79 28.72 -15.33
C LEU A 26 -11.05 28.63 -16.84
N ARG A 27 -11.77 27.61 -17.30
CA ARG A 27 -12.15 27.48 -18.72
C ARG A 27 -13.18 28.51 -19.17
N GLN A 28 -13.97 29.08 -18.25
CA GLN A 28 -14.92 30.16 -18.56
C GLN A 28 -14.24 31.52 -18.60
N GLN A 29 -13.04 31.65 -18.03
CA GLN A 29 -12.26 32.87 -18.03
C GLN A 29 -11.37 32.91 -19.27
N LEU A 30 -11.54 33.96 -20.08
CA LEU A 30 -10.63 34.26 -21.18
C LEU A 30 -9.57 35.23 -20.67
N SER A 31 -8.30 34.88 -20.88
CA SER A 31 -7.16 35.75 -20.57
C SER A 31 -6.44 36.15 -21.85
N PHE A 32 -6.03 37.41 -21.96
CA PHE A 32 -5.38 37.98 -23.15
C PHE A 32 -3.87 38.12 -22.98
N SER A 33 -3.23 37.20 -22.26
CA SER A 33 -1.77 37.15 -22.18
C SER A 33 -1.29 35.75 -22.49
N PRO A 34 -0.52 35.56 -23.60
CA PRO A 34 0.16 34.31 -23.85
C PRO A 34 1.04 34.02 -22.63
N ASP A 35 0.73 32.95 -21.91
CA ASP A 35 1.54 32.57 -20.75
C ASP A 35 2.84 31.98 -21.29
N ALA A 36 3.92 32.77 -21.25
CA ALA A 36 5.25 32.31 -21.61
C ALA A 36 5.66 31.07 -20.81
N ALA A 37 5.07 30.85 -19.63
CA ALA A 37 5.29 29.65 -18.84
C ALA A 37 4.67 28.40 -19.47
N ALA A 38 3.59 28.51 -20.26
CA ALA A 38 3.02 27.37 -20.99
C ALA A 38 3.99 26.88 -22.08
N GLY A 39 4.60 27.82 -22.83
CA GLY A 39 5.66 27.48 -23.79
C GLY A 39 6.86 26.80 -23.11
N GLN A 40 7.33 27.34 -21.99
CA GLN A 40 8.43 26.73 -21.20
C GLN A 40 8.08 25.34 -20.68
N LEU A 41 6.84 25.13 -20.24
CA LEU A 41 6.35 23.84 -19.79
C LEU A 41 6.40 22.81 -20.93
N LEU A 42 5.88 23.16 -22.11
CA LEU A 42 5.85 22.26 -23.26
C LEU A 42 7.26 21.93 -23.78
N GLU A 43 8.15 22.91 -23.85
CA GLU A 43 9.55 22.71 -24.25
C GLU A 43 10.30 21.82 -23.25
N ALA A 44 10.06 22.01 -21.95
CA ALA A 44 10.66 21.18 -20.91
C ALA A 44 10.13 19.74 -20.94
N ILE A 45 8.82 19.54 -21.18
CA ILE A 45 8.22 18.21 -21.35
C ILE A 45 8.84 17.53 -22.58
N ALA A 46 8.87 18.21 -23.73
CA ALA A 46 9.42 17.66 -24.97
C ALA A 46 10.91 17.26 -24.81
N SER A 47 11.69 18.07 -24.09
CA SER A 47 13.11 17.79 -23.82
C SER A 47 13.34 16.64 -22.84
N ALA A 48 12.34 16.32 -22.02
CA ALA A 48 12.41 15.26 -21.01
C ALA A 48 11.82 13.92 -21.49
N LEU A 49 11.13 13.90 -22.63
CA LEU A 49 10.66 12.67 -23.26
C LEU A 49 11.81 11.85 -23.85
N PRO A 50 11.68 10.52 -23.94
CA PRO A 50 12.72 9.68 -24.53
C PRO A 50 13.00 10.05 -25.99
N PRO A 51 14.28 10.13 -26.40
CA PRO A 51 14.67 10.59 -27.73
C PRO A 51 14.39 9.58 -28.85
N ASP A 52 14.07 8.33 -28.50
CA ASP A 52 13.93 7.22 -29.46
C ASP A 52 12.52 7.10 -30.08
N GLY A 53 11.57 7.95 -29.68
CA GLY A 53 10.21 8.00 -30.24
C GLY A 53 9.96 9.29 -31.02
N GLU A 54 9.16 9.19 -32.09
CA GLU A 54 8.72 10.37 -32.83
C GLU A 54 7.68 11.13 -31.99
N PRO A 55 7.58 12.47 -32.07
CA PRO A 55 6.61 13.24 -31.30
C PRO A 55 5.17 12.73 -31.45
N ASP A 56 4.81 12.25 -32.64
CA ASP A 56 3.47 11.72 -32.95
C ASP A 56 3.16 10.40 -32.22
N ASP A 57 4.17 9.69 -31.70
CA ASP A 57 3.99 8.46 -30.95
C ASP A 57 3.45 8.75 -29.53
N TYR A 58 3.86 9.87 -28.94
CA TYR A 58 3.56 10.25 -27.57
C TYR A 58 2.23 10.98 -27.39
N TRP A 59 1.71 11.61 -28.46
CA TRP A 59 0.57 12.51 -28.38
C TRP A 59 -0.55 12.10 -29.32
N THR A 60 -1.79 12.13 -28.83
CA THR A 60 -2.97 12.07 -29.69
C THR A 60 -3.12 13.37 -30.49
N GLU A 61 -2.67 14.48 -29.91
CA GLU A 61 -2.61 15.81 -30.52
C GLU A 61 -1.35 16.50 -29.99
N ILE A 62 -0.46 16.94 -30.88
CA ILE A 62 0.79 17.59 -30.51
C ILE A 62 0.46 18.83 -29.67
N PRO A 63 1.02 18.96 -28.45
CA PRO A 63 0.65 20.05 -27.57
C PRO A 63 1.23 21.37 -28.06
N GLU A 64 0.37 22.35 -28.25
CA GLU A 64 0.73 23.74 -28.56
C GLU A 64 0.28 24.67 -27.42
N PRO A 65 1.02 25.74 -27.12
CA PRO A 65 0.63 26.70 -26.09
C PRO A 65 -0.60 27.50 -26.55
N ASP A 66 -1.68 27.42 -25.79
CA ASP A 66 -2.89 28.21 -26.09
C ASP A 66 -2.72 29.64 -25.56
N PRO A 67 -2.69 30.66 -26.43
CA PRO A 67 -2.48 32.04 -26.00
C PRO A 67 -3.67 32.68 -25.28
N PHE A 68 -4.83 32.01 -25.25
CA PHE A 68 -6.08 32.51 -24.66
C PHE A 68 -6.55 31.73 -23.44
N ALA A 69 -5.93 30.58 -23.13
CA ALA A 69 -6.36 29.71 -22.04
C ALA A 69 -5.53 29.92 -20.76
N LEU A 70 -6.22 29.94 -19.62
CA LEU A 70 -5.60 29.81 -18.29
C LEU A 70 -5.24 28.36 -17.94
N VAL A 71 -5.65 27.41 -18.77
CA VAL A 71 -5.46 25.97 -18.59
C VAL A 71 -4.83 25.39 -19.84
N GLN A 72 -3.63 24.83 -19.71
CA GLN A 72 -3.03 24.01 -20.76
C GLN A 72 -3.64 22.61 -20.73
N SER A 73 -4.16 22.15 -21.85
CA SER A 73 -4.63 20.76 -21.98
C SER A 73 -3.61 19.94 -22.77
N LEU A 74 -3.30 18.74 -22.31
CA LEU A 74 -2.39 17.81 -22.95
C LEU A 74 -3.12 16.50 -23.25
N SER A 75 -2.93 15.96 -24.44
CA SER A 75 -3.63 14.75 -24.91
C SER A 75 -2.64 13.63 -25.20
N PRO A 76 -2.00 13.02 -24.17
CA PRO A 76 -1.03 11.96 -24.40
C PRO A 76 -1.69 10.72 -25.04
N SER A 77 -0.91 10.00 -25.83
CA SER A 77 -1.31 8.70 -26.38
C SER A 77 -1.50 7.70 -25.24
N VAL A 78 -2.64 7.01 -25.23
CA VAL A 78 -2.92 5.99 -24.20
C VAL A 78 -1.91 4.84 -24.24
N ALA A 79 -1.37 4.54 -25.43
CA ALA A 79 -0.36 3.50 -25.61
C ALA A 79 0.97 3.84 -24.90
N GLU A 80 1.29 5.13 -24.80
CA GLU A 80 2.55 5.64 -24.23
C GLU A 80 2.35 6.29 -22.85
N LEU A 81 1.19 6.11 -22.23
CA LEU A 81 0.82 6.83 -21.01
C LEU A 81 1.78 6.55 -19.85
N GLU A 82 2.28 5.32 -19.73
CA GLU A 82 3.25 4.93 -18.69
C GLU A 82 4.60 5.65 -18.83
N VAL A 83 4.95 6.08 -20.04
CA VAL A 83 6.18 6.82 -20.35
C VAL A 83 5.95 8.32 -20.18
N VAL A 84 4.86 8.82 -20.74
CA VAL A 84 4.61 10.27 -20.88
C VAL A 84 4.10 10.89 -19.57
N LEU A 85 3.22 10.21 -18.84
CA LEU A 85 2.56 10.76 -17.66
C LEU A 85 3.57 11.15 -16.54
N PRO A 86 4.56 10.31 -16.17
CA PRO A 86 5.55 10.71 -15.16
C PRO A 86 6.42 11.90 -15.57
N VAL A 87 6.69 12.05 -16.88
CA VAL A 87 7.47 13.18 -17.41
C VAL A 87 6.66 14.47 -17.28
N ILE A 88 5.37 14.44 -17.63
CA ILE A 88 4.47 15.59 -17.49
C ILE A 88 4.39 16.02 -16.02
N GLU A 89 4.06 15.09 -15.12
CA GLU A 89 3.91 15.37 -13.69
C GLU A 89 5.16 16.00 -13.09
N LYS A 90 6.32 15.35 -13.29
CA LYS A 90 7.60 15.82 -12.74
C LYS A 90 7.97 17.21 -13.27
N THR A 91 7.80 17.44 -14.56
CA THR A 91 8.14 18.71 -15.21
C THR A 91 7.21 19.83 -14.77
N ALA A 92 5.90 19.54 -14.73
CA ALA A 92 4.87 20.47 -14.27
C ALA A 92 5.13 20.90 -12.82
N ILE A 93 5.36 19.95 -11.91
CA ILE A 93 5.66 20.24 -10.50
C ILE A 93 6.93 21.11 -10.39
N ALA A 94 8.00 20.76 -11.09
CA ALA A 94 9.25 21.52 -11.07
C ALA A 94 9.09 22.98 -11.54
N LEU A 95 8.13 23.23 -12.42
CA LEU A 95 7.80 24.56 -12.94
C LEU A 95 6.65 25.24 -12.18
N GLY A 96 6.14 24.61 -11.11
CA GLY A 96 5.11 25.15 -10.24
C GLY A 96 3.70 25.09 -10.84
N TRP A 97 3.39 24.05 -11.60
CA TRP A 97 2.07 23.80 -12.19
C TRP A 97 1.30 22.75 -11.39
N VAL A 98 -0.02 22.93 -11.36
CA VAL A 98 -0.99 21.90 -10.99
C VAL A 98 -1.19 20.98 -12.19
N VAL A 99 -1.24 19.67 -11.98
CA VAL A 99 -1.67 18.68 -12.97
C VAL A 99 -2.92 18.00 -12.45
N PHE A 100 -4.00 18.04 -13.22
CA PHE A 100 -5.24 17.35 -12.89
C PHE A 100 -5.54 16.31 -13.97
N ASP A 101 -5.67 15.07 -13.53
CA ASP A 101 -6.14 13.94 -14.32
C ASP A 101 -7.63 13.72 -13.99
N PRO A 102 -8.57 14.17 -14.83
CA PRO A 102 -10.00 13.96 -14.60
C PRO A 102 -10.45 12.51 -14.75
N GLN A 103 -9.66 11.64 -15.40
CA GLN A 103 -9.96 10.22 -15.59
C GLN A 103 -9.66 9.42 -14.32
N SER A 104 -8.56 9.73 -13.62
CA SER A 104 -8.23 9.13 -12.31
C SER A 104 -8.71 9.96 -11.12
N GLY A 105 -9.08 11.22 -11.34
CA GLY A 105 -9.40 12.20 -10.32
C GLY A 105 -8.21 12.60 -9.46
N GLN A 106 -6.97 12.40 -9.93
CA GLN A 106 -5.76 12.81 -9.21
C GLN A 106 -5.37 14.25 -9.54
N VAL A 107 -4.88 14.97 -8.53
CA VAL A 107 -4.31 16.31 -8.65
C VAL A 107 -2.89 16.29 -8.11
N HIS A 108 -1.91 16.61 -8.95
CA HIS A 108 -0.53 16.86 -8.53
C HIS A 108 -0.37 18.36 -8.34
N THR A 109 0.02 18.77 -7.14
CA THR A 109 0.18 20.17 -6.79
C THR A 109 1.62 20.65 -7.04
N PRO A 110 1.85 21.97 -7.18
CA PRO A 110 3.19 22.55 -7.29
C PRO A 110 4.16 22.18 -6.15
N SER A 111 3.65 21.77 -4.97
CA SER A 111 4.46 21.32 -3.84
C SER A 111 4.89 19.85 -3.96
N GLY A 112 4.42 19.12 -4.97
CA GLY A 112 4.63 17.68 -5.14
C GLY A 112 3.65 16.79 -4.40
N GLN A 113 2.63 17.36 -3.74
CA GLN A 113 1.56 16.58 -3.12
C GLN A 113 0.58 16.07 -4.19
N VAL A 114 0.13 14.81 -4.06
CA VAL A 114 -0.91 14.21 -4.89
C VAL A 114 -2.21 14.07 -4.10
N ILE A 115 -3.31 14.57 -4.67
CA ILE A 115 -4.68 14.57 -4.11
C ILE A 115 -5.56 13.63 -4.96
N GLY A 116 -6.22 12.62 -4.41
CA GLY A 116 -7.02 11.64 -5.17
C GLY A 116 -8.54 11.83 -5.13
N PRO A 117 -9.33 11.00 -5.86
CA PRO A 117 -10.79 11.10 -5.99
C PRO A 117 -11.62 10.66 -4.76
N ALA A 118 -11.00 10.39 -3.61
CA ALA A 118 -11.72 10.20 -2.35
C ALA A 118 -11.62 11.49 -1.53
N GLY A 119 -12.74 12.22 -1.47
CA GLY A 119 -12.86 13.52 -0.80
C GLY A 119 -12.51 13.45 0.69
N ALA A 120 -11.95 14.57 1.18
CA ALA A 120 -11.36 14.71 2.51
C ALA A 120 -10.29 13.63 2.79
N GLY A 121 -9.04 14.05 2.97
CA GLY A 121 -8.10 13.16 3.65
C GLY A 121 -8.76 12.60 4.92
N PRO A 122 -8.44 11.36 5.33
CA PRO A 122 -8.99 10.76 6.54
C PRO A 122 -9.05 11.79 7.66
N ALA A 123 -10.10 11.79 8.47
CA ALA A 123 -10.18 12.65 9.65
C ALA A 123 -9.14 12.21 10.69
N VAL A 124 -7.87 12.48 10.41
CA VAL A 124 -6.76 12.36 11.33
C VAL A 124 -6.91 13.50 12.33
N ALA A 125 -6.82 13.21 13.63
CA ALA A 125 -6.87 14.31 14.59
C ALA A 125 -5.73 15.27 14.33
N ASP A 126 -6.03 16.57 14.42
CA ASP A 126 -5.02 17.62 14.40
C ASP A 126 -4.24 17.59 15.72
N VAL A 127 -3.28 16.67 15.80
CA VAL A 127 -2.41 16.51 16.97
C VAL A 127 -1.35 17.61 16.90
N PRO A 128 -1.27 18.50 17.90
CA PRO A 128 -0.29 19.59 17.90
C PRO A 128 1.13 19.08 17.67
N VAL A 129 1.81 19.68 16.70
CA VAL A 129 3.23 19.42 16.39
C VAL A 129 4.06 19.95 17.57
N SER A 130 4.68 19.05 18.33
CA SER A 130 5.63 19.42 19.38
C SER A 130 6.95 19.93 18.76
N PRO A 131 7.61 20.96 19.33
CA PRO A 131 8.94 21.38 18.88
C PRO A 131 10.02 20.28 18.98
N ASP A 132 9.77 19.23 19.77
CA ASP A 132 10.68 18.08 19.89
C ASP A 132 10.60 17.11 18.68
N LEU A 133 9.66 17.33 17.75
CA LEU A 133 9.44 16.47 16.59
C LEU A 133 10.66 16.37 15.68
N ASP A 134 11.42 17.44 15.50
CA ASP A 134 12.64 17.38 14.69
C ASP A 134 13.81 16.73 15.43
N VAL A 135 13.79 16.78 16.76
CA VAL A 135 14.92 16.38 17.61
C VAL A 135 14.90 14.89 17.96
N SER A 136 13.73 14.26 17.97
CA SER A 136 13.59 12.87 18.44
C SER A 136 12.80 11.97 17.46
N PRO A 137 13.42 10.90 16.93
CA PRO A 137 12.71 9.89 16.16
C PRO A 137 11.57 9.22 16.94
N SER A 138 11.74 9.08 18.26
CA SER A 138 10.70 8.55 19.15
C SER A 138 9.54 9.54 19.33
N ALA A 139 9.79 10.85 19.26
CA ALA A 139 8.72 11.85 19.27
C ALA A 139 7.92 11.80 17.96
N ARG A 140 8.58 11.71 16.79
CA ARG A 140 7.93 11.50 15.48
C ARG A 140 7.01 10.29 15.47
N SER A 141 7.54 9.15 15.88
CA SER A 141 6.79 7.90 15.99
C SER A 141 5.55 8.02 16.88
N ARG A 142 5.69 8.63 18.05
CA ARG A 142 4.58 8.83 18.98
C ARG A 142 3.53 9.78 18.42
N TRP A 143 3.95 10.85 17.77
CA TRP A 143 3.04 11.83 17.17
C TRP A 143 2.23 11.21 16.03
N VAL A 144 2.86 10.40 15.16
CA VAL A 144 2.13 9.65 14.12
C VAL A 144 1.13 8.68 14.76
N GLN A 145 1.54 7.91 15.77
CA GLN A 145 0.63 7.00 16.47
C GLN A 145 -0.58 7.75 17.07
N GLN A 146 -0.35 8.87 17.74
CA GLN A 146 -1.41 9.69 18.34
C GLN A 146 -2.35 10.26 17.28
N SER A 147 -1.82 10.66 16.14
CA SER A 147 -2.61 11.22 15.04
C SER A 147 -3.54 10.18 14.43
N LEU A 148 -3.07 8.94 14.27
CA LEU A 148 -3.86 7.83 13.73
C LEU A 148 -4.85 7.23 14.74
N GLU A 149 -4.66 7.45 16.04
CA GLU A 149 -5.49 6.84 17.10
C GLU A 149 -7.00 7.00 16.92
N PRO A 150 -7.56 8.17 16.57
CA PRO A 150 -9.00 8.34 16.38
C PRO A 150 -9.57 7.43 15.28
N LEU A 151 -8.85 7.30 14.16
CA LEU A 151 -9.24 6.45 13.02
C LEU A 151 -9.42 4.99 13.47
N PHE A 152 -8.46 4.49 14.25
CA PHE A 152 -8.50 3.15 14.82
C PHE A 152 -9.58 3.00 15.90
N ALA A 153 -9.68 3.97 16.83
CA ALA A 153 -10.60 3.92 17.95
C ALA A 153 -12.08 3.92 17.51
N GLN A 154 -12.43 4.72 16.48
CA GLN A 154 -13.78 4.76 15.91
C GLN A 154 -14.25 3.39 15.41
N ARG A 155 -13.32 2.52 14.99
CA ARG A 155 -13.59 1.17 14.48
C ARG A 155 -13.36 0.07 15.51
N GLY A 156 -13.31 0.41 16.80
CA GLY A 156 -13.20 -0.55 17.90
C GLY A 156 -11.80 -1.13 18.10
N TRP A 157 -10.76 -0.52 17.54
CA TRP A 157 -9.38 -0.89 17.86
C TRP A 157 -8.94 -0.28 19.18
N ARG A 158 -8.12 -1.03 19.92
CA ARG A 158 -7.53 -0.59 21.18
C ARG A 158 -6.08 -0.18 20.96
N LYS A 159 -5.72 1.02 21.44
CA LYS A 159 -4.34 1.46 21.53
C LYS A 159 -3.55 0.67 22.57
N LEU A 160 -2.33 0.30 22.23
CA LEU A 160 -1.39 -0.40 23.10
C LEU A 160 -0.13 0.44 23.34
N ARG A 161 0.68 -0.01 24.32
CA ARG A 161 2.01 0.57 24.61
C ARG A 161 3.09 -0.31 23.99
N GLY A 162 4.17 0.32 23.52
CA GLY A 162 5.33 -0.36 22.96
C GLY A 162 5.29 -0.44 21.43
N GLU A 163 5.87 -1.51 20.88
CA GLU A 163 6.03 -1.68 19.43
C GLU A 163 4.74 -2.14 18.73
N THR A 164 3.73 -2.60 19.48
CA THR A 164 2.39 -2.83 18.94
C THR A 164 1.57 -1.58 19.23
N TRP A 165 1.17 -0.86 18.19
CA TRP A 165 0.42 0.40 18.33
C TRP A 165 -1.06 0.18 18.57
N PHE A 166 -1.68 -0.70 17.78
CA PHE A 166 -3.12 -0.95 17.81
C PHE A 166 -3.41 -2.45 17.75
N GLN A 167 -4.48 -2.86 18.41
CA GLN A 167 -4.98 -4.24 18.41
C GLN A 167 -6.50 -4.25 18.28
N LYS A 168 -7.03 -5.17 17.47
CA LYS A 168 -8.46 -5.48 17.42
C LYS A 168 -8.67 -6.97 17.54
N LYS A 169 -9.66 -7.36 18.35
CA LYS A 169 -10.14 -8.74 18.37
C LYS A 169 -11.00 -8.96 17.13
N LEU A 170 -10.68 -10.03 16.41
CA LEU A 170 -11.45 -10.50 15.27
C LEU A 170 -12.07 -11.86 15.63
N PRO A 171 -13.17 -12.26 15.01
CA PRO A 171 -13.70 -13.62 15.18
C PRO A 171 -12.69 -14.73 14.88
N VAL A 172 -11.74 -14.46 13.98
CA VAL A 172 -10.66 -15.37 13.57
C VAL A 172 -9.41 -15.33 14.46
N GLY A 173 -9.34 -14.39 15.41
CA GLY A 173 -8.18 -14.18 16.26
C GLY A 173 -7.98 -12.72 16.66
N GLU A 174 -6.83 -12.16 16.32
CA GLU A 174 -6.54 -10.76 16.58
C GLU A 174 -5.70 -10.13 15.46
N ALA A 175 -6.05 -8.90 15.09
CA ALA A 175 -5.22 -8.08 14.22
C ALA A 175 -4.36 -7.13 15.05
N LEU A 176 -3.13 -6.94 14.62
CA LEU A 176 -2.09 -6.17 15.31
C LEU A 176 -1.44 -5.21 14.31
N VAL A 177 -1.34 -3.94 14.68
CA VAL A 177 -0.52 -2.96 13.96
C VAL A 177 0.81 -2.82 14.70
N TYR A 178 1.89 -3.27 14.07
CA TYR A 178 3.25 -3.21 14.58
C TYR A 178 3.99 -1.99 14.02
N SER A 179 4.75 -1.33 14.88
CA SER A 179 5.52 -0.13 14.59
C SER A 179 6.73 -0.04 15.50
N LYS A 180 7.93 -0.02 14.92
CA LYS A 180 9.18 0.16 15.66
C LYS A 180 10.06 1.20 15.00
N MET A 181 10.52 2.18 15.78
CA MET A 181 11.59 3.07 15.32
C MET A 181 12.94 2.37 15.41
N VAL A 182 13.67 2.38 14.31
CA VAL A 182 15.09 2.04 14.28
C VAL A 182 15.82 3.21 13.64
N ARG A 183 16.64 3.91 14.45
CA ARG A 183 17.23 5.20 14.08
C ARG A 183 16.14 6.18 13.68
N ASP A 184 16.06 6.54 12.40
CA ASP A 184 15.09 7.49 11.86
C ASP A 184 14.09 6.87 10.87
N THR A 185 13.98 5.55 10.91
CA THR A 185 13.07 4.78 10.06
C THR A 185 12.03 4.10 10.94
N LEU A 186 10.76 4.31 10.63
CA LEU A 186 9.65 3.60 11.24
C LEU A 186 9.43 2.30 10.46
N HIS A 187 9.67 1.18 11.13
CA HIS A 187 9.32 -0.14 10.61
C HIS A 187 7.87 -0.42 10.97
N HIS A 188 7.00 -0.46 9.96
CA HIS A 188 5.55 -0.58 10.14
C HIS A 188 4.97 -1.84 9.48
N GLY A 189 3.96 -2.47 10.08
CA GLY A 189 3.31 -3.64 9.48
C GLY A 189 2.02 -4.05 10.18
N VAL A 190 1.26 -4.92 9.54
CA VAL A 190 -0.02 -5.43 10.06
C VAL A 190 -0.01 -6.96 10.04
N TRP A 191 -0.37 -7.56 11.16
CA TRP A 191 -0.38 -9.01 11.35
C TRP A 191 -1.73 -9.48 11.86
N ILE A 192 -2.17 -10.66 11.43
CA ILE A 192 -3.31 -11.37 12.01
C ILE A 192 -2.78 -12.60 12.73
N ARG A 193 -2.86 -12.60 14.06
CA ARG A 193 -2.55 -13.77 14.89
C ARG A 193 -3.81 -14.60 15.05
N LEU A 194 -3.75 -15.86 14.64
CA LEU A 194 -4.90 -16.75 14.66
C LEU A 194 -5.23 -17.23 16.07
N ALA A 195 -6.52 -17.27 16.39
CA ALA A 195 -7.02 -18.04 17.52
C ALA A 195 -7.41 -19.43 17.02
N MET A 196 -6.48 -20.39 17.10
CA MET A 196 -6.73 -21.75 16.62
C MET A 196 -7.38 -22.61 17.70
N PRO A 197 -8.14 -23.66 17.32
CA PRO A 197 -8.64 -24.67 18.22
C PRO A 197 -7.55 -25.29 19.11
N SER A 198 -7.92 -25.71 20.31
CA SER A 198 -7.01 -26.25 21.33
C SER A 198 -6.17 -27.45 20.86
N HIS A 199 -6.70 -28.27 19.95
CA HIS A 199 -5.97 -29.42 19.38
C HIS A 199 -4.81 -28.98 18.45
N LEU A 200 -4.83 -27.74 17.95
CA LEU A 200 -3.75 -27.15 17.15
C LEU A 200 -2.78 -26.33 17.99
N GLN A 201 -3.12 -26.03 19.26
CA GLN A 201 -2.35 -25.15 20.14
C GLN A 201 -0.88 -25.57 20.31
N HIS A 202 -0.60 -26.89 20.33
CA HIS A 202 0.77 -27.39 20.44
C HIS A 202 1.63 -27.02 19.21
N ALA A 203 1.04 -26.99 18.01
CA ALA A 203 1.72 -26.56 16.79
C ALA A 203 2.08 -25.07 16.83
N LEU A 204 1.30 -24.25 17.56
CA LEU A 204 1.45 -22.79 17.65
C LEU A 204 2.51 -22.35 18.67
N ASN A 205 2.76 -23.19 19.69
CA ASN A 205 3.62 -22.82 20.83
C ASN A 205 5.13 -22.87 20.49
N MET A 206 5.51 -23.24 19.27
CA MET A 206 6.90 -23.17 18.80
C MET A 206 7.08 -21.91 17.94
N ASP A 207 7.98 -21.01 18.38
CA ASP A 207 8.45 -19.82 17.65
C ASP A 207 7.39 -18.85 17.09
N GLY A 208 6.70 -18.12 17.97
CA GLY A 208 6.01 -16.86 17.61
C GLY A 208 4.54 -16.97 17.16
N GLY A 209 4.03 -18.18 16.95
CA GLY A 209 2.66 -18.45 16.51
C GLY A 209 2.42 -18.12 15.02
N PRO A 210 1.43 -18.73 14.36
CA PRO A 210 1.12 -18.43 12.96
C PRO A 210 0.49 -17.04 12.86
N ASP A 211 1.14 -16.19 12.09
CA ASP A 211 0.66 -14.87 11.74
C ASP A 211 0.50 -14.73 10.22
N PHE A 212 -0.63 -14.18 9.79
CA PHE A 212 -0.73 -13.66 8.44
C PHE A 212 -0.16 -12.26 8.41
N THR A 213 0.91 -12.05 7.66
CA THR A 213 1.42 -10.72 7.37
C THR A 213 0.61 -10.09 6.23
N VAL A 214 -0.02 -8.96 6.50
CA VAL A 214 -0.80 -8.21 5.51
C VAL A 214 0.14 -7.34 4.67
N SER A 215 -0.04 -7.38 3.35
CA SER A 215 0.73 -6.60 2.38
C SER A 215 0.15 -5.20 2.22
N LEU A 216 0.67 -4.24 2.99
CA LEU A 216 0.31 -2.82 2.85
C LEU A 216 0.59 -2.29 1.44
N GLN A 217 1.63 -2.79 0.78
CA GLN A 217 1.95 -2.45 -0.61
C GLN A 217 0.86 -2.91 -1.59
N HIS A 218 0.33 -4.12 -1.41
CA HIS A 218 -0.75 -4.61 -2.27
C HIS A 218 -1.97 -3.68 -2.16
N PHE A 219 -2.37 -3.30 -0.94
CA PHE A 219 -3.45 -2.34 -0.74
C PHE A 219 -3.13 -0.97 -1.35
N ALA A 220 -1.93 -0.44 -1.16
CA ALA A 220 -1.53 0.82 -1.77
C ALA A 220 -1.61 0.79 -3.30
N GLN A 221 -1.15 -0.30 -3.93
CA GLN A 221 -1.19 -0.46 -5.39
C GLN A 221 -2.62 -0.63 -5.91
N THR A 222 -3.40 -1.55 -5.32
CA THR A 222 -4.78 -1.82 -5.73
C THR A 222 -5.66 -0.58 -5.59
N HIS A 223 -5.43 0.23 -4.56
CA HIS A 223 -6.19 1.47 -4.30
C HIS A 223 -5.51 2.73 -4.86
N ARG A 224 -4.41 2.60 -5.61
CA ARG A 224 -3.64 3.70 -6.23
C ARG A 224 -3.28 4.83 -5.27
N LEU A 225 -2.82 4.46 -4.07
CA LEU A 225 -2.46 5.40 -3.01
C LEU A 225 -0.98 5.79 -3.10
N PRO A 226 -0.63 7.05 -2.83
CA PRO A 226 0.76 7.46 -2.66
C PRO A 226 1.29 6.81 -1.39
N PHE A 227 2.09 5.76 -1.52
CA PHE A 227 2.70 5.07 -0.38
C PHE A 227 4.19 4.94 -0.61
N THR A 228 4.97 5.79 0.07
CA THR A 228 6.41 5.85 -0.13
C THR A 228 7.08 4.70 0.61
N TYR A 229 7.59 3.74 -0.14
CA TYR A 229 8.25 2.55 0.39
C TYR A 229 9.75 2.55 0.09
N LEU A 230 10.55 2.11 1.08
CA LEU A 230 11.90 1.61 0.86
C LEU A 230 11.89 0.08 0.91
N GLU A 231 12.57 -0.56 -0.06
CA GLU A 231 12.77 -2.01 -0.02
C GLU A 231 13.37 -2.46 1.31
N PRO A 232 12.75 -3.41 2.04
CA PRO A 232 13.29 -3.87 3.29
C PRO A 232 14.64 -4.53 3.00
N PRO A 233 15.70 -4.18 3.76
CA PRO A 233 17.00 -4.81 3.64
C PRO A 233 16.86 -6.34 3.71
N PRO A 234 17.73 -7.10 3.03
CA PRO A 234 17.70 -8.57 3.02
C PRO A 234 17.67 -9.20 4.43
N LEU A 235 18.24 -8.52 5.43
CA LEU A 235 18.24 -8.94 6.84
C LEU A 235 16.84 -9.00 7.48
N PHE A 236 15.90 -8.14 7.06
CA PHE A 236 14.50 -8.22 7.50
C PHE A 236 13.70 -9.29 6.74
N LYS A 237 14.23 -9.79 5.61
CA LYS A 237 13.68 -10.97 4.93
C LYS A 237 14.00 -12.29 5.66
N GLN A 238 14.95 -12.30 6.61
CA GLN A 238 15.53 -13.52 7.20
C GLN A 238 15.06 -13.88 8.62
N ARG A 239 14.31 -13.01 9.32
CA ARG A 239 13.57 -13.44 10.51
C ARG A 239 12.16 -13.81 10.09
N ALA A 240 11.89 -15.11 10.11
CA ALA A 240 10.58 -15.71 10.32
C ALA A 240 9.41 -14.69 10.41
N GLY A 241 8.83 -14.33 9.25
CA GLY A 241 7.41 -13.95 9.20
C GLY A 241 7.00 -12.49 9.00
N GLY A 242 7.83 -11.55 8.54
CA GLY A 242 7.30 -10.20 8.28
C GLY A 242 8.04 -9.39 7.22
N VAL A 243 7.31 -8.77 6.27
CA VAL A 243 7.76 -7.52 5.66
C VAL A 243 7.28 -6.41 6.58
N THR A 244 8.21 -5.79 7.26
CA THR A 244 8.00 -4.52 7.93
C THR A 244 8.41 -3.44 6.94
N TYR A 245 7.47 -2.57 6.59
CA TYR A 245 7.68 -1.47 5.67
C TYR A 245 8.55 -0.41 6.34
N GLU A 246 9.60 0.03 5.66
CA GLU A 246 10.49 1.07 6.14
C GLU A 246 9.99 2.44 5.67
N LEU A 247 9.60 3.26 6.64
CA LEU A 247 9.09 4.60 6.44
C LEU A 247 10.09 5.61 7.02
N PRO A 248 10.88 6.29 6.18
CA PRO A 248 11.80 7.34 6.65
C PRO A 248 11.01 8.45 7.31
N MET A 249 11.32 8.70 8.58
CA MET A 249 10.60 9.70 9.39
C MET A 249 11.29 11.06 9.34
N GLY A 250 12.61 11.14 9.18
CA GLY A 250 13.34 12.38 8.87
C GLY A 250 12.99 13.57 9.77
N SER A 251 12.44 14.62 9.16
CA SER A 251 11.93 15.82 9.83
C SER A 251 10.46 15.69 10.27
N ALA A 252 9.94 16.70 10.95
CA ALA A 252 8.51 16.82 11.24
C ALA A 252 7.65 16.75 9.96
N ASP A 253 8.08 17.37 8.86
CA ASP A 253 7.35 17.34 7.58
C ASP A 253 7.30 15.94 6.99
N SER A 254 8.43 15.22 6.98
CA SER A 254 8.46 13.82 6.55
C SER A 254 7.56 12.95 7.42
N ALA A 255 7.53 13.19 8.74
CA ALA A 255 6.62 12.50 9.65
C ALA A 255 5.14 12.80 9.37
N ALA A 256 4.80 14.03 9.01
CA ALA A 256 3.46 14.43 8.59
C ALA A 256 3.05 13.75 7.29
N THR A 257 3.93 13.71 6.29
CA THR A 257 3.71 12.94 5.06
C THR A 257 3.47 11.47 5.36
N ARG A 258 4.29 10.82 6.19
CA ARG A 258 4.11 9.41 6.57
C ARG A 258 2.80 9.17 7.34
N ARG A 259 2.39 10.11 8.19
CA ARG A 259 1.08 10.07 8.87
C ARG A 259 -0.05 10.06 7.85
N ASP A 260 -0.02 10.94 6.86
CA ASP A 260 -1.09 11.09 5.86
C ASP A 260 -1.16 9.87 4.93
N GLU A 261 -0.01 9.37 4.49
CA GLU A 261 0.07 8.13 3.70
C GLU A 261 -0.49 6.92 4.46
N LEU A 262 -0.11 6.77 5.74
CA LEU A 262 -0.63 5.69 6.58
C LEU A 262 -2.13 5.85 6.83
N ALA A 263 -2.60 7.08 7.07
CA ALA A 263 -4.00 7.34 7.29
C ALA A 263 -4.83 7.00 6.04
N ALA A 264 -4.40 7.42 4.84
CA ALA A 264 -5.05 7.09 3.58
C ALA A 264 -5.08 5.58 3.31
N LEU A 265 -4.02 4.88 3.69
CA LEU A 265 -3.95 3.43 3.55
C LEU A 265 -4.89 2.70 4.51
N TYR A 266 -4.98 3.17 5.76
CA TYR A 266 -5.84 2.56 6.77
C TYR A 266 -7.32 2.91 6.58
N ASP A 267 -7.63 4.15 6.23
CA ASP A 267 -9.00 4.61 6.13
C ASP A 267 -9.69 4.10 4.87
N GLY A 268 -10.48 3.06 5.02
CA GLY A 268 -11.10 2.34 3.91
C GLY A 268 -10.30 1.07 3.58
N PRO A 269 -9.22 1.12 2.78
CA PRO A 269 -8.61 -0.06 2.17
C PRO A 269 -8.29 -1.19 3.17
N VAL A 270 -7.43 -0.92 4.16
CA VAL A 270 -6.97 -1.97 5.07
C VAL A 270 -8.01 -2.25 6.16
N LEU A 271 -8.61 -1.21 6.75
CA LEU A 271 -9.55 -1.41 7.86
C LEU A 271 -10.89 -1.99 7.41
N ASP A 272 -11.45 -1.59 6.26
CA ASP A 272 -12.68 -2.20 5.71
C ASP A 272 -12.44 -3.67 5.36
N TRP A 273 -11.27 -4.00 4.81
CA TRP A 273 -10.93 -5.38 4.51
C TRP A 273 -10.79 -6.23 5.77
N LEU A 274 -10.09 -5.73 6.81
CA LEU A 274 -9.99 -6.42 8.10
C LEU A 274 -11.36 -6.62 8.76
N ASP A 275 -12.26 -5.64 8.59
CA ASP A 275 -13.62 -5.70 9.14
C ASP A 275 -14.48 -6.77 8.46
N GLN A 276 -14.14 -7.23 7.26
CA GLN A 276 -14.82 -8.32 6.54
C GLN A 276 -14.43 -9.73 7.04
N LEU A 277 -13.40 -9.87 7.88
CA LEU A 277 -12.90 -11.17 8.33
C LEU A 277 -13.72 -11.71 9.51
N HIS A 278 -14.89 -12.28 9.21
CA HIS A 278 -15.84 -12.76 10.21
C HIS A 278 -15.67 -14.23 10.59
N THR A 279 -15.01 -15.01 9.74
CA THR A 279 -14.91 -16.47 9.88
C THR A 279 -13.56 -16.99 9.39
N LEU A 280 -13.17 -18.19 9.83
CA LEU A 280 -11.96 -18.84 9.31
C LEU A 280 -12.10 -19.17 7.81
N GLN A 281 -13.33 -19.30 7.30
CA GLN A 281 -13.60 -19.46 5.87
C GLN A 281 -13.25 -18.20 5.07
N ASP A 282 -13.44 -17.01 5.64
CA ASP A 282 -13.03 -15.75 4.99
C ASP A 282 -11.51 -15.69 4.84
N LEU A 283 -10.80 -16.09 5.91
CA LEU A 283 -9.34 -16.22 5.84
C LEU A 283 -8.92 -17.32 4.86
N ASP A 284 -9.56 -18.49 4.84
CA ASP A 284 -9.25 -19.55 3.86
C ASP A 284 -9.41 -19.06 2.43
N ARG A 285 -10.47 -18.29 2.15
CA ARG A 285 -10.69 -17.70 0.82
C ARG A 285 -9.50 -16.85 0.39
N TRP A 286 -9.08 -15.90 1.23
CA TRP A 286 -7.93 -15.04 0.92
C TRP A 286 -6.60 -15.80 0.91
N ALA A 287 -6.41 -16.73 1.86
CA ALA A 287 -5.16 -17.46 2.03
C ALA A 287 -4.95 -18.55 0.99
N ASN A 288 -6.01 -19.14 0.43
CA ASN A 288 -5.92 -20.31 -0.44
C ASN A 288 -6.68 -20.20 -1.77
N ARG A 289 -7.73 -19.37 -1.90
CA ARG A 289 -8.66 -19.47 -3.05
C ARG A 289 -8.56 -18.33 -4.06
N VAL A 290 -8.21 -17.13 -3.63
CA VAL A 290 -7.96 -16.02 -4.57
C VAL A 290 -6.64 -16.24 -5.32
N PRO A 291 -6.46 -15.71 -6.54
CA PRO A 291 -5.16 -15.68 -7.22
C PRO A 291 -4.05 -15.04 -6.36
N ASP A 292 -2.79 -15.37 -6.65
CA ASP A 292 -1.65 -14.85 -5.88
C ASP A 292 -1.52 -13.32 -6.01
N GLU A 293 -1.87 -12.78 -7.18
CA GLU A 293 -1.86 -11.34 -7.48
C GLU A 293 -2.90 -10.57 -6.66
N GLU A 294 -4.00 -11.23 -6.27
CA GLU A 294 -5.09 -10.68 -5.45
C GLU A 294 -4.91 -11.00 -3.95
N CYS A 295 -3.89 -11.78 -3.59
CA CYS A 295 -3.69 -12.23 -2.22
C CYS A 295 -3.14 -11.07 -1.37
N PRO A 296 -3.85 -10.65 -0.31
CA PRO A 296 -3.41 -9.55 0.55
C PRO A 296 -2.28 -9.96 1.50
N PHE A 297 -1.77 -11.19 1.41
CA PHE A 297 -0.76 -11.73 2.32
C PHE A 297 0.62 -11.81 1.69
N VAL A 298 1.62 -11.30 2.41
CA VAL A 298 2.98 -11.17 1.90
C VAL A 298 3.63 -12.53 1.68
N GLY A 299 3.81 -12.93 0.42
CA GLY A 299 4.60 -14.11 0.04
C GLY A 299 4.13 -15.41 0.70
N LEU A 300 2.90 -15.44 1.22
CA LEU A 300 2.30 -16.53 1.98
C LEU A 300 2.42 -17.87 1.27
N ARG A 301 2.31 -17.83 -0.05
CA ARG A 301 2.30 -18.95 -0.98
C ARG A 301 3.58 -19.10 -1.78
N GLN A 302 4.52 -18.17 -1.66
CA GLN A 302 5.74 -18.14 -2.46
C GLN A 302 6.99 -18.38 -1.61
N ARG A 303 6.85 -18.36 -0.28
CA ARG A 303 7.91 -18.62 0.68
C ARG A 303 7.90 -20.10 1.10
N SER A 304 9.09 -20.71 1.19
CA SER A 304 9.63 -21.12 2.49
C SER A 304 10.98 -21.82 2.37
N ALA A 305 12.02 -21.17 2.90
CA ALA A 305 13.23 -21.86 3.36
C ALA A 305 13.07 -22.44 4.79
N TYR A 306 11.87 -22.36 5.37
CA TYR A 306 11.63 -22.60 6.80
C TYR A 306 10.79 -23.85 7.04
N ARG A 307 11.13 -24.57 8.11
CA ARG A 307 10.78 -25.98 8.32
C ARG A 307 9.60 -26.24 9.26
N LEU A 308 8.89 -25.19 9.68
CA LEU A 308 7.91 -25.23 10.77
C LEU A 308 6.53 -24.74 10.27
N LEU A 309 5.45 -25.37 10.73
CA LEU A 309 4.07 -25.11 10.24
C LEU A 309 3.51 -23.74 10.64
N ASN A 310 4.05 -23.11 11.68
CA ASN A 310 3.78 -21.69 11.96
C ASN A 310 4.17 -20.77 10.79
N HIS A 311 5.03 -21.22 9.86
CA HIS A 311 5.35 -20.52 8.61
C HIS A 311 4.42 -20.86 7.44
N HIS A 312 3.41 -21.70 7.66
CA HIS A 312 2.37 -22.05 6.68
C HIS A 312 0.97 -21.79 7.28
N PRO A 313 0.65 -20.52 7.63
CA PRO A 313 -0.63 -20.19 8.25
C PRO A 313 -1.83 -20.44 7.32
N ASP A 314 -1.62 -20.44 6.00
CA ASP A 314 -2.60 -20.83 4.98
C ASP A 314 -3.06 -22.28 5.13
N LEU A 315 -2.11 -23.22 5.28
CA LEU A 315 -2.39 -24.64 5.48
C LEU A 315 -3.09 -24.89 6.83
N LEU A 316 -2.71 -24.14 7.86
CA LEU A 316 -3.36 -24.20 9.18
C LEU A 316 -4.82 -23.76 9.13
N VAL A 317 -5.12 -22.68 8.41
CA VAL A 317 -6.51 -22.22 8.23
C VAL A 317 -7.31 -23.23 7.41
N ALA A 318 -6.76 -23.74 6.30
CA ALA A 318 -7.41 -24.76 5.47
C ALA A 318 -7.74 -26.02 6.29
N ALA A 319 -6.81 -26.47 7.15
CA ALA A 319 -7.03 -27.54 8.11
C ALA A 319 -8.17 -27.22 9.09
N ALA A 320 -8.16 -26.04 9.69
CA ALA A 320 -9.15 -25.64 10.70
C ALA A 320 -10.58 -25.54 10.13
N VAL A 321 -10.73 -25.24 8.84
CA VAL A 321 -12.04 -25.21 8.16
C VAL A 321 -12.43 -26.55 7.53
N ASN A 322 -11.60 -27.59 7.66
CA ASN A 322 -11.76 -28.88 6.99
C ASN A 322 -11.92 -28.75 5.47
N ALA A 323 -11.05 -27.97 4.83
CA ALA A 323 -11.07 -27.80 3.38
C ALA A 323 -10.84 -29.16 2.68
N PRO A 324 -11.72 -29.58 1.74
CA PRO A 324 -11.65 -30.92 1.14
C PRO A 324 -10.43 -31.13 0.24
N ASP A 325 -9.86 -30.04 -0.27
CA ASP A 325 -8.65 -29.99 -1.11
C ASP A 325 -7.36 -29.75 -0.29
N PHE A 326 -7.46 -29.70 1.05
CA PHE A 326 -6.34 -29.47 1.94
C PHE A 326 -5.17 -30.45 1.70
N GLU A 327 -5.46 -31.76 1.65
CA GLU A 327 -4.41 -32.79 1.50
C GLU A 327 -3.64 -32.61 0.20
N GLN A 328 -4.34 -32.35 -0.90
CA GLN A 328 -3.74 -32.12 -2.20
C GLN A 328 -2.86 -30.85 -2.18
N ARG A 329 -3.34 -29.74 -1.61
CA ARG A 329 -2.56 -28.50 -1.52
C ARG A 329 -1.33 -28.64 -0.64
N ALA A 330 -1.46 -29.34 0.49
CA ALA A 330 -0.34 -29.65 1.37
C ALA A 330 0.71 -30.49 0.62
N LEU A 331 0.28 -31.44 -0.22
CA LEU A 331 1.15 -32.24 -1.08
C LEU A 331 1.82 -31.41 -2.20
N GLU A 332 1.09 -30.52 -2.86
CA GLU A 332 1.62 -29.64 -3.91
C GLU A 332 2.70 -28.69 -3.36
N ARG A 333 2.43 -28.07 -2.20
CA ARG A 333 3.43 -27.26 -1.49
C ARG A 333 4.65 -28.07 -1.11
N TYR A 334 4.43 -29.29 -0.63
CA TYR A 334 5.49 -30.23 -0.30
C TYR A 334 6.35 -30.64 -1.51
N ALA A 335 5.76 -30.93 -2.67
CA ALA A 335 6.48 -31.32 -3.88
C ALA A 335 7.43 -30.22 -4.37
N LEU A 336 7.05 -28.95 -4.20
CA LEU A 336 7.93 -27.81 -4.43
C LEU A 336 9.16 -27.81 -3.51
N TYR A 337 9.03 -28.28 -2.26
CA TYR A 337 10.13 -28.30 -1.28
C TYR A 337 11.10 -29.47 -1.44
N GLU A 338 10.67 -30.61 -1.99
CA GLU A 338 11.56 -31.73 -2.31
C GLU A 338 12.44 -31.49 -3.54
N ALA A 339 11.98 -30.65 -4.47
CA ALA A 339 12.78 -30.23 -5.62
C ALA A 339 13.97 -29.36 -5.20
N ASP A 340 13.86 -28.63 -4.08
CA ASP A 340 14.96 -27.87 -3.47
C ASP A 340 15.84 -28.78 -2.58
N ALA A 341 17.15 -28.57 -2.61
CA ALA A 341 18.17 -29.36 -1.87
C ALA A 341 17.96 -29.47 -0.33
N PHE A 342 16.93 -28.81 0.21
CA PHE A 342 16.54 -28.79 1.61
C PHE A 342 15.41 -29.78 1.98
N GLY A 343 14.76 -30.43 1.02
CA GLY A 343 13.52 -31.21 1.21
C GLY A 343 13.64 -32.55 1.95
N GLN A 344 14.81 -33.19 1.99
CA GLN A 344 14.97 -34.58 2.47
C GLN A 344 14.77 -34.83 3.99
N GLY A 345 14.35 -33.83 4.79
CA GLY A 345 14.17 -33.99 6.24
C GLY A 345 12.84 -33.47 6.83
N LEU A 346 11.96 -32.92 5.99
CA LEU A 346 10.77 -32.17 6.42
C LEU A 346 9.50 -33.03 6.62
N LEU A 347 9.49 -34.21 6.01
CA LEU A 347 8.32 -35.07 5.94
C LEU A 347 7.81 -35.57 7.30
N PRO A 348 8.67 -36.08 8.20
CA PRO A 348 8.18 -36.68 9.44
C PRO A 348 7.57 -35.66 10.41
N PRO A 349 8.16 -34.45 10.62
CA PRO A 349 7.53 -33.40 11.43
C PRO A 349 6.19 -32.93 10.86
N LEU A 350 6.12 -32.64 9.55
CA LEU A 350 4.89 -32.19 8.91
C LEU A 350 3.79 -33.26 9.02
N ARG A 351 4.10 -34.53 8.73
CA ARG A 351 3.15 -35.65 8.89
C ARG A 351 2.65 -35.83 10.32
N LYS A 352 3.53 -35.75 11.32
CA LYS A 352 3.13 -35.82 12.74
C LYS A 352 2.20 -34.68 13.11
N LEU A 353 2.47 -33.50 12.58
CA LEU A 353 1.71 -32.30 12.89
C LEU A 353 0.34 -32.34 12.22
N LEU A 354 0.27 -32.68 10.93
CA LEU A 354 -0.98 -32.89 10.22
C LEU A 354 -1.81 -34.01 10.87
N ALA A 355 -1.17 -35.11 11.29
CA ALA A 355 -1.84 -36.16 12.05
C ALA A 355 -2.36 -35.67 13.41
N ALA A 356 -1.62 -34.79 14.10
CA ALA A 356 -2.10 -34.13 15.33
C ALA A 356 -3.26 -33.16 15.06
N CYS A 357 -3.37 -32.65 13.83
CA CYS A 357 -4.53 -31.89 13.34
C CYS A 357 -5.70 -32.79 12.91
N GLY A 358 -5.58 -34.13 13.03
CA GLY A 358 -6.59 -35.08 12.54
C GLY A 358 -6.60 -35.26 11.02
N LEU A 359 -5.56 -34.78 10.33
CA LEU A 359 -5.43 -34.83 8.88
C LEU A 359 -4.49 -35.98 8.53
N HIS A 360 -5.02 -36.99 7.84
CA HIS A 360 -4.26 -38.17 7.45
C HIS A 360 -4.05 -38.16 5.95
N PHE A 361 -2.80 -38.34 5.50
CA PHE A 361 -2.57 -38.63 4.09
C PHE A 361 -3.29 -39.93 3.72
N ALA A 362 -4.28 -39.85 2.82
CA ALA A 362 -4.67 -41.04 2.07
C ALA A 362 -3.43 -41.56 1.31
N ARG A 363 -3.17 -42.86 1.44
CA ARG A 363 -1.98 -43.52 0.86
C ARG A 363 -2.00 -43.55 -0.65
#